data_AF-A0A7J9G9R2-F1
#
_entry.id   AF-A0A7J9G9R2-F1
#
_cell.length_a   1.000
_cell.length_b   1.000
_cell.length_c   1.000
_cell.angle_alpha   90.00
_cell.angle_beta   90.00
_cell.angle_gamma   90.00
#
_symmetry.space_group_name_H-M   'P 1'
#
loop_
_entity.id
_entity.type
_entity.pdbx_description
1 polymer ?
#
loop_
_entity_poly.entity_id
_entity_poly.type
_entity_poly.pdbx_seq_one_letter_code
_entity_poly.pdbx_strand_id
1 'polypeptide(L)'
;MTDLEGNIVDVPNPSGRGPGYRYFGAAKKLPGVRELFEKPPELRKRRTRYDIYKRIDASYYGYRDEEDGVLARVEGPAEAKMRAEAEEEWRRRGSCCKRGFV
;
A
#
# COMPACT_ATOMS: atom_id res chain seq x y z
N MET A 1 46.87 0.74 -4.08
CA MET A 1 45.87 1.59 -4.76
C MET A 1 45.12 0.64 -5.69
N THR A 2 43.81 0.45 -5.51
CA THR A 2 43.00 -0.29 -6.51
C THR A 2 42.56 0.69 -7.58
N ASP A 3 42.43 0.21 -8.81
CA ASP A 3 41.86 0.97 -9.93
C ASP A 3 40.35 1.20 -9.75
N LEU A 4 39.79 2.09 -10.57
CA LEU A 4 38.40 2.55 -10.47
C LEU A 4 37.36 1.45 -10.74
N GLU A 5 37.77 0.30 -11.30
CA GLU A 5 36.95 -0.90 -11.47
C GLU A 5 37.08 -1.94 -10.32
N GLY A 6 37.85 -1.64 -9.27
CA GLY A 6 37.86 -2.46 -8.05
C GLY A 6 38.67 -3.74 -8.10
N ASN A 7 39.63 -3.86 -9.03
CA ASN A 7 40.57 -4.97 -9.05
C ASN A 7 41.81 -4.67 -8.18
N ILE A 8 42.37 -5.72 -7.57
CA ILE A 8 43.53 -5.61 -6.68
C ILE A 8 44.80 -5.60 -7.53
N VAL A 9 45.43 -4.43 -7.63
CA VAL A 9 46.74 -4.27 -8.26
C VAL A 9 47.84 -4.60 -7.25
N ASP A 10 48.71 -5.55 -7.58
CA ASP A 10 49.86 -5.94 -6.76
C ASP A 10 50.94 -4.84 -6.82
N VAL A 11 51.07 -4.07 -5.74
CA VAL A 11 52.08 -3.01 -5.63
C VAL A 11 53.36 -3.61 -5.02
N PRO A 12 54.54 -3.47 -5.67
CA PRO A 12 55.79 -3.98 -5.11
C PRO A 12 56.12 -3.24 -3.81
N ASN A 13 56.31 -4.01 -2.73
CA ASN A 13 56.60 -3.49 -1.40
C ASN A 13 58.05 -2.95 -1.34
N PRO A 14 58.31 -1.66 -1.03
CA PRO A 14 59.67 -1.12 -0.96
C PRO A 14 60.41 -1.45 0.34
N SER A 15 59.74 -2.04 1.34
CA SER A 15 60.34 -2.39 2.63
C SER A 15 60.18 -3.88 2.89
N GLY A 16 61.26 -4.64 2.66
CA GLY A 16 61.31 -6.11 2.55
C GLY A 16 60.89 -6.92 3.78
N ARG A 17 59.60 -6.88 4.13
CA ARG A 17 58.93 -7.85 4.99
C ARG A 17 57.99 -8.65 4.10
N GLY A 18 58.12 -9.99 4.15
CA GLY A 18 57.50 -10.95 3.21
C GLY A 18 55.97 -10.90 3.13
N PRO A 19 55.34 -11.77 2.32
CA PRO A 19 53.90 -11.74 1.99
C PRO A 19 53.04 -12.15 3.19
N GLY A 20 53.02 -11.32 4.22
CA GLY A 20 52.13 -11.43 5.35
C GLY A 20 50.74 -10.96 4.92
N TYR A 21 49.76 -11.85 5.04
CA TYR A 21 48.34 -11.55 4.85
C TYR A 21 47.98 -10.25 5.59
N ARG A 22 47.67 -9.19 4.85
CA ARG A 22 47.22 -7.91 5.41
C ARG A 22 45.71 -8.00 5.56
N TYR A 23 45.26 -8.30 6.78
CA TYR A 23 43.84 -8.46 7.14
C TYR A 23 43.11 -7.10 7.22
N PHE A 24 43.00 -6.38 6.09
CA PHE A 24 42.26 -5.11 6.04
C PHE A 24 40.76 -5.28 6.31
N GLY A 25 40.19 -6.47 6.05
CA GLY A 25 38.78 -6.77 6.29
C GLY A 25 38.41 -6.94 7.77
N ALA A 26 39.34 -7.41 8.60
CA ALA A 26 39.13 -7.55 10.04
C ALA A 26 39.07 -6.19 10.74
N ALA A 27 39.80 -5.20 10.22
CA ALA A 27 39.84 -3.84 10.76
C ALA A 27 38.46 -3.15 10.76
N LYS A 28 37.58 -3.49 9.80
CA LYS A 28 36.21 -2.95 9.74
C LYS A 28 35.31 -3.39 10.91
N LYS A 29 35.66 -4.49 11.59
CA LYS A 29 34.86 -5.06 12.69
C LYS A 29 35.39 -4.64 14.07
N LEU A 30 36.47 -3.85 14.13
CA LEU A 30 37.01 -3.36 15.39
C LEU A 30 36.02 -2.39 16.07
N PRO A 31 35.88 -2.46 17.41
CA PRO A 31 35.14 -1.45 18.15
C PRO A 31 35.76 -0.07 17.88
N GLY A 32 34.94 0.96 17.65
CA GLY A 32 35.36 2.29 17.21
C GLY A 32 35.48 2.47 15.69
N VAL A 33 36.05 1.51 14.94
CA VAL A 33 36.08 1.59 13.46
C VAL A 33 34.69 1.27 12.89
N ARG A 34 34.01 0.28 13.45
CA ARG A 34 32.67 -0.13 12.98
C ARG A 34 31.64 1.01 13.10
N GLU A 35 31.68 1.74 14.21
CA GLU A 35 30.77 2.85 14.52
C GLU A 35 30.94 4.04 13.56
N LEU A 36 32.16 4.28 13.07
CA LEU A 36 32.43 5.32 12.07
C LEU A 36 31.84 5.03 10.69
N PHE A 37 31.54 3.76 10.39
CA PHE A 37 30.97 3.32 9.10
C PHE A 37 29.53 2.81 9.21
N GLU A 38 28.97 2.71 10.42
CA GLU A 38 27.56 2.39 10.65
C GLU A 38 26.70 3.57 10.18
N LYS A 39 26.06 3.43 9.01
CA LYS A 39 25.11 4.43 8.52
C LYS A 39 23.91 4.48 9.47
N PRO A 40 23.47 5.68 9.89
CA PRO A 40 22.27 5.79 10.72
C PRO A 40 21.09 5.14 9.97
N PRO A 41 20.19 4.43 10.69
CA PRO A 41 19.04 3.81 10.07
C PRO A 41 18.23 4.87 9.33
N GLU A 42 17.92 4.63 8.06
CA GLU A 42 17.12 5.59 7.30
C GLU A 42 15.78 5.80 7.98
N LEU A 43 15.52 7.05 8.37
CA LEU A 43 14.25 7.43 8.98
C LEU A 43 13.14 7.17 7.96
N ARG A 44 12.24 6.24 8.28
CA ARG A 44 11.04 6.00 7.48
C ARG A 44 10.23 7.29 7.43
N LYS A 45 10.23 7.95 6.27
CA LYS A 45 9.44 9.16 6.05
C LYS A 45 7.96 8.83 6.25
N ARG A 46 7.32 9.49 7.21
CA ARG A 46 5.86 9.40 7.37
C ARG A 46 5.20 10.01 6.14
N ARG A 47 4.08 9.44 5.70
CA ARG A 47 3.31 10.01 4.59
C ARG A 47 2.89 11.43 4.96
N THR A 48 3.14 12.38 4.06
CA THR A 48 2.65 13.75 4.24
C THR A 48 1.16 13.80 3.92
N ARG A 49 0.47 14.86 4.35
CA ARG A 49 -0.94 15.09 3.97
C ARG A 49 -1.11 15.14 2.46
N TYR A 50 -0.16 15.75 1.76
CA TYR A 50 -0.14 15.80 0.29
C TYR A 50 -0.11 14.40 -0.34
N ASP A 51 0.70 13.47 0.18
CA ASP A 51 0.79 12.08 -0.33
C ASP A 51 -0.48 11.25 -0.10
N ILE A 52 -1.31 11.69 0.86
CA ILE A 52 -2.62 11.10 1.14
C ILE A 52 -3.64 11.67 0.16
N TYR A 53 -3.73 13.00 0.06
CA TYR A 53 -4.66 13.66 -0.86
C TYR A 53 -4.41 13.31 -2.33
N LYS A 54 -3.16 13.11 -2.73
CA LYS A 54 -2.80 12.66 -4.08
C LYS A 54 -3.41 11.30 -4.46
N ARG A 55 -3.74 10.47 -3.47
CA ARG A 55 -4.35 9.14 -3.65
C ARG A 55 -5.85 9.13 -3.36
N ILE A 56 -6.45 10.28 -3.06
CA ILE A 56 -7.90 10.40 -2.94
C ILE A 56 -8.43 10.80 -4.32
N ASP A 57 -8.90 9.80 -5.05
CA ASP A 57 -9.46 9.89 -6.39
C ASP A 57 -10.99 9.83 -6.38
N ALA A 58 -11.64 10.03 -7.54
CA ALA A 58 -13.10 10.01 -7.66
C ALA A 58 -13.72 8.69 -7.15
N SER A 59 -12.98 7.58 -7.26
CA SER A 59 -13.34 6.27 -6.70
C SER A 59 -13.55 6.32 -5.18
N TYR A 60 -12.81 7.15 -4.45
CA TYR A 60 -12.97 7.31 -2.99
C TYR A 60 -14.36 7.86 -2.61
N TYR A 61 -14.96 8.65 -3.50
CA TYR A 61 -16.29 9.22 -3.32
C TYR A 61 -17.39 8.38 -4.00
N GLY A 62 -17.08 7.18 -4.48
CA GLY A 62 -18.07 6.27 -5.06
C GLY A 62 -18.58 6.65 -6.46
N TYR A 63 -17.99 7.68 -7.11
CA TYR A 63 -18.44 8.14 -8.44
C TYR A 63 -18.32 7.09 -9.55
N ARG A 64 -17.60 5.99 -9.32
CA ARG A 64 -17.39 4.91 -10.30
C ARG A 64 -18.31 3.70 -10.09
N ASP A 65 -19.03 3.64 -8.96
CA ASP A 65 -19.89 2.50 -8.62
C ASP A 65 -21.13 2.42 -9.51
N GLU A 66 -21.52 3.53 -10.16
CA GLU A 66 -22.60 3.54 -11.15
C GLU A 66 -22.16 3.08 -12.56
N GLU A 67 -20.85 3.12 -12.87
CA GLU A 67 -20.33 2.87 -14.22
C GLU A 67 -20.23 1.37 -14.58
N ASP A 68 -20.10 0.48 -13.61
CA ASP A 68 -19.91 -0.97 -13.84
C ASP A 68 -21.21 -1.72 -14.19
N GLY A 69 -22.36 -1.06 -13.99
CA GLY A 69 -23.70 -1.62 -14.22
C GLY A 69 -24.08 -2.79 -13.31
N VAL A 70 -23.26 -3.11 -12.29
CA VAL A 70 -23.54 -4.16 -11.31
C VAL A 70 -24.68 -3.71 -10.40
N LEU A 71 -24.64 -2.46 -9.97
CA LEU A 71 -25.65 -1.87 -9.09
C LEU A 71 -27.06 -1.97 -9.71
N ALA A 72 -27.20 -1.53 -10.97
CA ALA A 72 -28.47 -1.57 -11.70
C ALA A 72 -29.06 -2.99 -11.84
N ARG A 73 -28.20 -4.02 -11.99
CA ARG A 73 -28.64 -5.42 -12.10
C ARG A 73 -29.20 -5.97 -10.79
N VAL A 74 -28.69 -5.49 -9.66
CA VAL A 74 -29.10 -5.94 -8.33
C VAL A 74 -30.30 -5.14 -7.81
N GLU A 75 -30.30 -3.83 -8.04
CA GLU A 75 -31.34 -2.92 -7.56
C GLU A 75 -32.68 -3.12 -8.28
N GLY A 76 -32.70 -3.29 -9.61
CA GLY A 76 -33.93 -3.48 -10.37
C GLY A 76 -34.86 -4.60 -9.84
N PRO A 77 -34.37 -5.85 -9.65
CA PRO A 77 -35.20 -6.92 -9.10
C PRO A 77 -35.55 -6.70 -7.62
N ALA A 78 -34.69 -6.04 -6.84
CA ALA A 78 -34.97 -5.72 -5.44
C ALA A 78 -36.08 -4.66 -5.32
N GLU A 79 -36.01 -3.59 -6.11
CA GLU A 79 -37.02 -2.53 -6.18
C GLU A 79 -38.36 -3.09 -6.64
N ALA A 80 -38.38 -3.95 -7.66
CA ALA A 80 -39.59 -4.58 -8.15
C ALA A 80 -40.28 -5.43 -7.07
N LYS A 81 -39.52 -6.20 -6.29
CA LYS A 81 -40.04 -6.98 -5.16
C LYS A 81 -40.62 -6.07 -4.07
N MET A 82 -39.87 -5.04 -3.67
CA MET A 82 -40.33 -4.09 -2.65
C MET A 82 -41.62 -3.37 -3.09
N ARG A 83 -41.71 -2.97 -4.36
CA ARG A 83 -42.90 -2.34 -4.92
C ARG A 83 -44.10 -3.29 -4.90
N ALA A 84 -43.91 -4.55 -5.31
CA ALA A 84 -44.97 -5.55 -5.28
C ALA A 84 -45.50 -5.81 -3.85
N GLU A 85 -44.60 -5.96 -2.88
CA GLU A 85 -44.98 -6.14 -1.47
C GLU A 85 -45.74 -4.93 -0.90
N ALA A 86 -45.28 -3.72 -1.23
CA ALA A 86 -45.93 -2.48 -0.83
C ALA A 86 -47.33 -2.33 -1.46
N GLU A 87 -47.48 -2.68 -2.74
CA GLU A 87 -48.78 -2.69 -3.42
C GLU A 87 -49.75 -3.72 -2.81
N GLU A 88 -49.26 -4.91 -2.46
CA GLU A 88 -50.04 -5.92 -1.78
C GLU A 88 -50.46 -5.48 -0.38
N GLU A 89 -49.56 -4.87 0.39
CA GLU A 89 -49.91 -4.30 1.70
C GLU A 89 -50.93 -3.18 1.56
N TRP A 90 -50.74 -2.27 0.61
CA TRP A 90 -51.68 -1.20 0.33
C TRP A 90 -53.06 -1.75 -0.04
N ARG A 91 -53.11 -2.75 -0.91
CA ARG A 91 -54.36 -3.42 -1.31
C ARG A 91 -55.00 -4.14 -0.12
N ARG A 92 -54.22 -4.78 0.74
CA ARG A 92 -54.67 -5.46 1.96
C ARG A 92 -55.28 -4.47 2.95
N ARG A 93 -54.57 -3.38 3.27
CA ARG A 93 -55.04 -2.28 4.13
C ARG A 93 -56.27 -1.59 3.54
N GLY A 94 -56.27 -1.30 2.24
CA GLY A 94 -57.40 -0.70 1.54
C GLY A 94 -58.64 -1.60 1.52
N SER A 95 -58.47 -2.92 1.37
CA SER A 95 -59.59 -3.87 1.48
C SER A 95 -60.12 -4.01 2.91
N CYS A 96 -59.29 -3.74 3.93
CA CYS A 96 -59.73 -3.70 5.33
C CYS A 96 -60.66 -2.50 5.56
N CYS A 97 -60.30 -1.32 5.03
CA CYS A 97 -61.17 -0.14 5.08
C CYS A 97 -62.50 -0.33 4.33
N LYS A 98 -62.50 -1.05 3.20
CA LYS A 98 -63.74 -1.32 2.44
C LYS A 98 -64.67 -2.35 3.11
N ARG A 99 -64.15 -3.21 4.00
CA ARG A 99 -64.93 -4.27 4.68
C ARG A 99 -65.57 -3.84 6.00
N GLY A 100 -65.25 -2.65 6.51
CA GLY A 100 -65.85 -2.09 7.73
C GLY A 100 -66.90 -1.00 7.49
N PHE A 101 -67.33 -0.80 6.25
CA PHE A 101 -68.34 0.19 5.85
C PHE A 101 -69.55 -0.54 5.23
N VAL A 102 -70.15 -1.46 5.98
CA VAL A 102 -71.50 -2.01 5.77
C VAL A 102 -72.11 -2.24 7.15
#